data_AF-J0WXK2-F1
#
_entry.id   AF-J0WXK2-F1
#
_cell.length_a   1.000
_cell.length_b   1.000
_cell.length_c   1.000
_cell.angle_alpha   90.00
_cell.angle_beta   90.00
_cell.angle_gamma   90.00
#
_symmetry.space_group_name_H-M   'P 1'
#
loop_
_entity.id
_entity.type
_entity.pdbx_description
1 polymer ?
#
loop_
_entity_poly.entity_id
_entity_poly.type
_entity_poly.pdbx_seq_one_letter_code
_entity_poly.pdbx_strand_id
1 'polypeptide(L)'
;MAAAAQRRCLWAQCATPGPFHNDQALFEHLLEAHKRPSRAIFECKWCGCSFTSPRRYTDHIIRHTDYRPHECTYPGCGKAFSRSFLLTQHVQFHRWAPVAKYACKWAACGASFAEPAGLRAHIEDAHMATAVDGTRCGWAGCRHTLIGAFYHAHIMGHFPACYQPLACTRCEKSFKTDAGLKTHAQQVHGVMLSVLPES
;
A
#
# COMPACT_ATOMS: atom_id res chain seq x y z
N MET A 1 27.38 -12.16 -9.90
CA MET A 1 27.10 -11.23 -8.79
C MET A 1 27.36 -9.82 -9.28
N ALA A 2 26.31 -9.01 -9.49
CA ALA A 2 26.48 -7.63 -9.95
C ALA A 2 27.00 -6.78 -8.78
N ALA A 3 28.18 -6.17 -8.95
CA ALA A 3 28.73 -5.25 -7.96
C ALA A 3 27.72 -4.12 -7.73
N ALA A 4 27.29 -3.92 -6.48
CA ALA A 4 26.48 -2.76 -6.11
C ALA A 4 27.24 -1.51 -6.55
N ALA A 5 26.68 -0.76 -7.50
CA ALA A 5 27.28 0.48 -7.99
C ALA A 5 27.48 1.41 -6.80
N GLN A 6 28.73 1.65 -6.43
CA GLN A 6 29.07 2.51 -5.30
C GLN A 6 28.63 3.93 -5.64
N ARG A 7 27.85 4.55 -4.75
CA ARG A 7 27.40 5.95 -4.86
C ARG A 7 28.61 6.88 -4.73
N ARG A 8 29.31 7.12 -5.82
CA ARG A 8 30.53 7.93 -5.88
C ARG A 8 30.35 9.04 -6.89
N CYS A 9 30.97 10.17 -6.61
CA CYS A 9 31.10 11.23 -7.60
C CYS A 9 32.17 10.80 -8.61
N LEU A 10 31.76 10.70 -9.88
CA LEU A 10 32.62 10.30 -10.99
C LEU A 10 33.36 11.48 -11.62
N TRP A 11 33.39 12.63 -10.94
CA TRP A 11 34.08 13.82 -11.44
C TRP A 11 35.61 13.66 -11.33
N ALA A 12 36.28 13.81 -12.47
CA ALA A 12 37.73 13.88 -12.52
C ALA A 12 38.22 15.07 -11.68
N GLN A 13 39.12 14.80 -10.74
CA GLN A 13 39.69 15.79 -9.79
C GLN A 13 38.73 16.28 -8.71
N CYS A 14 37.64 15.56 -8.41
CA CYS A 14 36.86 15.81 -7.22
C CYS A 14 37.72 15.61 -5.96
N ALA A 15 37.75 16.61 -5.07
CA ALA A 15 38.45 16.48 -3.78
C ALA A 15 37.77 15.46 -2.85
N THR A 16 36.45 15.26 -3.00
CA THR A 16 35.65 14.37 -2.16
C THR A 16 34.74 13.45 -3.00
N PRO A 17 35.31 12.48 -3.75
CA PRO A 17 34.54 11.65 -4.68
C PRO A 17 33.63 10.60 -4.02
N GLY A 18 33.56 10.55 -2.68
CA GLY A 18 32.82 9.52 -1.95
C GLY A 18 33.62 8.23 -1.72
N PRO A 19 32.96 7.17 -1.22
CA PRO A 19 31.53 6.86 -1.33
C PRO A 19 30.61 7.67 -0.41
N PHE A 20 29.42 7.97 -0.91
CA PHE A 20 28.33 8.63 -0.18
C PHE A 20 27.38 7.59 0.44
N HIS A 21 26.81 7.93 1.60
CA HIS A 21 25.97 7.00 2.37
C HIS A 21 24.58 6.78 1.75
N ASN A 22 24.05 7.74 0.99
CA ASN A 22 22.79 7.63 0.24
C ASN A 22 22.82 8.50 -1.02
N ASP A 23 21.79 8.38 -1.86
CA ASP A 23 21.68 9.11 -3.13
C ASP A 23 21.40 10.61 -2.91
N GLN A 24 20.80 10.98 -1.78
CA GLN A 24 20.62 12.36 -1.34
C GLN A 24 21.97 13.06 -1.13
N ALA A 25 22.89 12.44 -0.40
CA ALA A 25 24.20 13.02 -0.11
C ALA A 25 25.06 13.17 -1.36
N LEU A 26 24.97 12.23 -2.31
CA LEU A 26 25.58 12.39 -3.63
C LEU A 26 24.93 13.55 -4.40
N PHE A 27 23.60 13.65 -4.39
CA PHE A 27 22.86 14.72 -5.06
C PHE A 27 23.23 16.11 -4.51
N GLU A 28 23.25 16.28 -3.20
CA GLU A 28 23.64 17.52 -2.52
C GLU A 28 25.10 17.89 -2.86
N HIS A 29 26.02 16.93 -2.79
CA HIS A 29 27.40 17.14 -3.20
C HIS A 29 27.52 17.67 -4.64
N LEU A 30 26.79 17.07 -5.59
CA LEU A 30 26.84 17.49 -7.00
C LEU A 30 26.30 18.93 -7.18
N LEU A 31 25.26 19.31 -6.43
CA LEU A 31 24.68 20.64 -6.48
C LEU A 31 25.56 21.72 -5.83
N GLU A 32 26.31 21.38 -4.79
CA GLU A 32 27.14 22.34 -4.06
C GLU A 32 28.55 22.45 -4.64
N ALA A 33 29.20 21.31 -4.90
CA ALA A 33 30.60 21.27 -5.30
C ALA A 33 30.81 21.52 -6.81
N HIS A 34 29.80 21.27 -7.66
CA HIS A 34 29.97 21.30 -9.13
C HIS A 34 29.03 22.25 -9.86
N LYS A 35 28.23 23.03 -9.13
CA LYS A 35 27.44 24.13 -9.70
C LYS A 35 28.36 25.32 -9.99
N ARG A 36 29.09 25.28 -11.11
CA ARG A 36 29.84 26.44 -11.62
C ARG A 36 28.97 27.26 -12.57
N PRO A 37 28.53 28.47 -12.17
CA PRO A 37 27.94 29.41 -13.11
C PRO A 37 29.06 30.02 -13.97
N SER A 38 29.32 29.43 -15.13
CA SER A 38 30.15 30.08 -16.14
C SER A 38 29.25 31.01 -16.94
N ARG A 39 29.29 32.32 -16.66
CA ARG A 39 28.61 33.38 -17.44
C ARG A 39 27.14 33.07 -17.83
N ALA A 40 26.33 32.64 -16.85
CA ALA A 40 24.89 32.31 -16.98
C ALA A 40 24.54 30.88 -17.47
N ILE A 41 25.50 29.95 -17.47
CA ILE A 41 25.26 28.54 -17.83
C ILE A 41 25.70 27.62 -16.68
N PHE A 42 24.87 26.63 -16.38
CA PHE A 42 25.08 25.51 -15.48
C PHE A 42 25.50 24.29 -16.30
N GLU A 43 26.74 23.88 -16.17
CA GLU A 43 27.27 22.72 -16.90
C GLU A 43 27.34 21.48 -16.00
N CYS A 44 26.74 20.39 -16.44
CA CYS A 44 26.95 19.07 -15.88
C CYS A 44 28.24 18.50 -16.47
N LYS A 45 29.28 18.40 -15.66
CA LYS A 45 30.56 17.81 -16.06
C LYS A 45 30.55 16.27 -16.07
N TRP A 46 29.49 15.63 -15.58
CA TRP A 46 29.33 14.17 -15.68
C TRP A 46 29.08 13.75 -17.14
N CYS A 47 28.33 14.54 -17.90
CA CYS A 47 28.01 14.24 -19.30
C CYS A 47 28.29 15.40 -20.28
N GLY A 48 28.82 16.52 -19.80
CA GLY A 48 29.07 17.74 -20.57
C GLY A 48 27.82 18.57 -20.91
N CYS A 49 26.62 18.16 -20.46
CA CYS A 49 25.40 18.88 -20.79
C CYS A 49 25.35 20.25 -20.12
N SER A 50 24.94 21.27 -20.87
CA SER A 50 24.86 22.66 -20.39
C SER A 50 23.42 23.14 -20.33
N PHE A 51 23.09 23.89 -19.29
CA PHE A 51 21.74 24.39 -19.01
C PHE A 51 21.78 25.87 -18.66
N THR A 52 20.90 26.67 -19.23
CA THR A 52 20.80 28.11 -18.90
C THR A 52 19.95 28.39 -17.67
N SER A 53 19.33 27.37 -17.08
CA SER A 53 18.45 27.47 -15.94
C SER A 53 18.93 26.56 -14.81
N PRO A 54 19.03 27.08 -13.55
CA PRO A 54 19.39 26.28 -12.40
C PRO A 54 18.40 25.12 -12.20
N ARG A 55 17.11 25.35 -12.44
CA ARG A 55 16.06 24.34 -12.33
C ARG A 55 16.28 23.19 -13.31
N ARG A 56 16.64 23.48 -14.56
CA ARG A 56 16.91 22.45 -15.57
C ARG A 56 18.18 21.66 -15.25
N TYR A 57 19.17 22.32 -14.67
CA TYR A 57 20.37 21.65 -14.16
C TYR A 57 20.03 20.70 -13.00
N THR A 58 19.27 21.16 -12.01
CA THR A 58 18.83 20.32 -10.88
C THR A 58 18.02 19.11 -11.36
N ASP A 59 17.03 19.31 -12.23
CA ASP A 59 16.23 18.22 -12.83
C ASP A 59 17.12 17.20 -13.57
N HIS A 60 18.21 17.67 -14.19
CA HIS A 60 19.19 16.82 -14.86
C HIS A 60 20.05 16.00 -13.89
N ILE A 61 20.50 16.60 -12.77
CA ILE A 61 21.29 15.89 -11.74
C ILE A 61 20.45 14.79 -11.05
N ILE A 62 19.14 14.97 -10.90
CA ILE A 62 18.23 13.93 -10.42
C ILE A 62 18.32 12.66 -11.27
N ARG A 63 18.50 12.80 -12.59
CA ARG A 63 18.61 11.66 -13.52
C ARG A 63 19.89 10.83 -13.36
N HIS A 64 20.91 11.40 -12.72
CA HIS A 64 22.18 10.71 -12.47
C HIS A 64 22.19 9.99 -11.12
N THR A 65 21.45 10.52 -10.16
CA THR A 65 21.42 10.02 -8.77
C THR A 65 20.20 9.15 -8.51
N ASP A 66 19.20 9.18 -9.40
CA ASP A 66 17.85 8.65 -9.18
C ASP A 66 17.17 9.15 -7.90
N TYR A 67 17.76 10.16 -7.26
CA TYR A 67 17.27 10.74 -6.02
C TYR A 67 16.06 11.63 -6.29
N ARG A 68 14.99 11.40 -5.54
CA ARG A 68 13.71 12.09 -5.70
C ARG A 68 13.41 12.90 -4.46
N PRO A 69 13.77 14.20 -4.42
CA PRO A 69 13.73 15.00 -3.19
C PRO A 69 12.32 15.29 -2.66
N HIS A 70 11.27 15.00 -3.43
CA HIS A 70 9.90 15.30 -3.06
C HIS A 70 9.14 14.01 -2.71
N GLU A 71 9.29 13.56 -1.46
CA GLU A 71 8.62 12.37 -0.95
C GLU A 71 7.17 12.65 -0.54
N CYS A 72 6.31 11.68 -0.80
CA CYS A 72 4.92 11.71 -0.34
C CYS A 72 4.86 11.29 1.12
N THR A 73 4.44 12.21 1.98
CA THR A 73 4.22 11.98 3.42
C THR A 73 2.92 11.24 3.73
N TYR A 74 2.16 10.84 2.71
CA TYR A 74 0.90 10.14 2.90
C TYR A 74 1.14 8.71 3.43
N PRO A 75 0.50 8.30 4.54
CA PRO A 75 0.75 7.00 5.16
C PRO A 75 0.60 5.83 4.18
N GLY A 76 1.61 4.97 4.11
CA GLY A 76 1.61 3.78 3.24
C GLY A 76 1.86 4.04 1.76
N CYS A 77 2.09 5.29 1.32
CA CYS A 77 2.32 5.58 -0.10
C CYS A 77 3.78 5.35 -0.54
N GLY A 78 4.75 5.87 0.21
CA GLY A 78 6.19 5.71 -0.06
C GLY A 78 6.67 6.23 -1.43
N LYS A 79 5.84 6.95 -2.19
CA LYS A 79 6.20 7.47 -3.52
C LYS A 79 7.01 8.76 -3.40
N ALA A 80 8.07 8.87 -4.19
CA ALA A 80 8.90 10.07 -4.27
C ALA A 80 8.92 10.64 -5.70
N PHE A 81 9.05 11.96 -5.82
CA PHE A 81 8.98 12.69 -7.08
C PHE A 81 10.22 13.56 -7.28
N SER A 82 10.60 13.73 -8.55
CA SER A 82 11.71 14.61 -8.93
C SER A 82 11.35 16.09 -8.82
N ARG A 83 10.05 16.44 -8.83
CA ARG A 83 9.58 17.83 -8.85
C ARG A 83 8.43 18.03 -7.87
N SER A 84 8.42 19.19 -7.20
CA SER A 84 7.40 19.56 -6.22
C SER A 84 5.98 19.57 -6.80
N PHE A 85 5.77 20.10 -8.01
CA PHE A 85 4.43 20.12 -8.61
C PHE A 85 3.88 18.72 -8.90
N LEU A 86 4.75 17.75 -9.21
CA LEU A 86 4.35 16.36 -9.41
C LEU A 86 3.90 15.73 -8.09
N LEU A 87 4.60 16.04 -6.99
CA LEU A 87 4.16 15.67 -5.64
C LEU A 87 2.82 16.34 -5.31
N THR A 88 2.65 17.63 -5.59
CA THR A 88 1.39 18.34 -5.35
C THR A 88 0.22 17.71 -6.11
N GLN A 89 0.41 17.42 -7.40
CA GLN A 89 -0.59 16.72 -8.21
C GLN A 89 -0.87 15.31 -7.67
N HIS A 90 0.18 14.58 -7.26
CA HIS A 90 0.03 13.28 -6.64
C HIS A 90 -0.76 13.31 -5.33
N VAL A 91 -0.48 14.27 -4.44
CA VAL A 91 -1.14 14.43 -3.15
C VAL A 91 -2.60 14.84 -3.31
N GLN A 92 -2.95 15.53 -4.40
CA GLN A 92 -4.36 15.74 -4.73
C GLN A 92 -5.07 14.39 -4.90
N PHE A 93 -4.48 13.41 -5.60
CA PHE A 93 -5.11 12.09 -5.71
C PHE A 93 -5.35 11.43 -4.34
N HIS A 94 -4.53 11.65 -3.31
CA HIS A 94 -4.84 11.12 -1.96
C HIS A 94 -6.05 11.77 -1.30
N ARG A 95 -6.38 13.01 -1.68
CA ARG A 95 -7.56 13.72 -1.18
C ARG A 95 -8.84 13.30 -1.91
N TRP A 96 -8.73 12.96 -3.19
CA TRP A 96 -9.87 12.61 -4.05
C TRP A 96 -10.07 11.10 -4.24
N ALA A 97 -9.02 10.29 -4.06
CA ALA A 97 -9.11 8.84 -4.12
C ALA A 97 -9.42 8.29 -2.72
N PRO A 98 -10.42 7.41 -2.59
CA PRO A 98 -10.68 6.74 -1.33
C PRO A 98 -9.45 5.95 -0.92
N VAL A 99 -8.93 6.28 0.27
CA VAL A 99 -7.92 5.48 0.96
C VAL A 99 -8.40 4.04 0.94
N ALA A 100 -7.57 3.12 0.50
CA ALA A 100 -7.90 1.71 0.57
C ALA A 100 -7.99 1.30 2.06
N LYS A 101 -9.19 1.39 2.63
CA LYS A 101 -9.47 1.11 4.05
C LYS A 101 -9.62 -0.39 4.31
N TYR A 102 -9.92 -1.17 3.28
CA TYR A 102 -10.30 -2.58 3.41
C TYR A 102 -9.20 -3.46 2.80
N ALA A 103 -8.28 -3.93 3.64
CA ALA A 103 -7.19 -4.81 3.25
C ALA A 103 -7.60 -6.30 3.29
N CYS A 104 -7.18 -7.06 2.28
CA CYS A 104 -7.32 -8.52 2.30
C CYS A 104 -6.37 -9.13 3.34
N LYS A 105 -6.89 -10.01 4.20
CA LYS A 105 -6.12 -10.70 5.25
C LYS A 105 -5.75 -12.14 4.88
N TRP A 106 -5.94 -12.51 3.62
CA TRP A 106 -5.50 -13.81 3.11
C TRP A 106 -3.98 -13.90 3.13
N ALA A 107 -3.43 -15.04 3.54
CA ALA A 107 -1.99 -15.25 3.59
C ALA A 107 -1.38 -15.03 2.19
N ALA A 108 -0.31 -14.24 2.14
CA ALA A 108 0.36 -13.80 0.91
C ALA A 108 -0.48 -12.95 -0.06
N CYS A 109 -1.65 -12.44 0.35
CA CYS A 109 -2.42 -11.46 -0.42
C CYS A 109 -2.15 -10.03 0.11
N GLY A 110 -1.74 -9.12 -0.79
CA GLY A 110 -1.47 -7.72 -0.48
C GLY A 110 -2.54 -6.73 -0.98
N ALA A 111 -3.67 -7.24 -1.51
CA ALA A 111 -4.70 -6.41 -2.11
C ALA A 111 -5.44 -5.57 -1.07
N SER A 112 -5.78 -4.32 -1.43
CA SER A 112 -6.52 -3.39 -0.58
C SER A 112 -7.50 -2.57 -1.41
N PHE A 113 -8.67 -2.29 -0.83
CA PHE A 113 -9.80 -1.70 -1.53
C PHE A 113 -10.33 -0.47 -0.80
N ALA A 114 -10.78 0.49 -1.61
CA ALA A 114 -11.48 1.69 -1.19
C ALA A 114 -12.80 1.40 -0.48
N GLU A 115 -13.51 0.40 -0.99
CA GLU A 115 -14.85 0.03 -0.57
C GLU A 115 -14.95 -1.45 -0.22
N PRO A 116 -15.89 -1.82 0.66
CA PRO A 116 -16.05 -3.19 1.13
C PRO A 116 -16.55 -4.14 0.04
N ALA A 117 -17.38 -3.63 -0.88
CA ALA A 117 -17.85 -4.38 -2.03
C ALA A 117 -16.68 -4.83 -2.92
N GLY A 118 -15.66 -3.98 -3.08
CA GLY A 118 -14.44 -4.32 -3.82
C GLY A 118 -13.62 -5.42 -3.16
N LEU A 119 -13.49 -5.39 -1.83
CA LEU A 119 -12.83 -6.47 -1.09
C LEU A 119 -13.60 -7.79 -1.20
N ARG A 120 -14.94 -7.74 -1.12
CA ARG A 120 -15.81 -8.92 -1.28
C ARG A 120 -15.60 -9.58 -2.64
N ALA A 121 -15.75 -8.81 -3.72
CA ALA A 121 -15.61 -9.32 -5.09
C ALA A 121 -14.22 -9.91 -5.32
N HIS A 122 -13.16 -9.24 -4.85
CA HIS A 122 -11.80 -9.77 -4.94
C HIS A 122 -11.63 -11.13 -4.27
N ILE A 123 -12.19 -11.33 -3.07
CA ILE A 123 -12.07 -12.60 -2.37
C ILE A 123 -12.83 -13.69 -3.14
N GLU A 124 -14.05 -13.38 -3.61
CA GLU A 124 -14.86 -14.29 -4.43
C GLU A 124 -14.09 -14.73 -5.70
N ASP A 125 -13.49 -13.80 -6.43
CA ASP A 125 -12.80 -14.14 -7.68
C ASP A 125 -11.41 -14.73 -7.48
N ALA A 126 -10.61 -14.19 -6.56
CA ALA A 126 -9.19 -14.53 -6.44
C ALA A 126 -8.90 -15.65 -5.44
N HIS A 127 -9.79 -15.88 -4.47
CA HIS A 127 -9.58 -16.86 -3.41
C HIS A 127 -10.70 -17.91 -3.36
N MET A 128 -11.91 -17.59 -3.86
CA MET A 128 -13.00 -18.55 -3.89
C MET A 128 -13.09 -19.38 -5.17
N ALA A 129 -12.76 -18.80 -6.32
CA ALA A 129 -12.84 -19.50 -7.61
C ALA A 129 -12.01 -20.79 -7.71
N THR A 130 -10.96 -20.95 -6.88
CA THR A 130 -10.06 -22.11 -6.88
C THR A 130 -10.26 -23.07 -5.70
N ALA A 131 -11.22 -22.80 -4.81
CA ALA A 131 -11.45 -23.62 -3.62
C ALA A 131 -12.27 -24.87 -3.95
N VAL A 132 -11.78 -26.04 -3.53
CA VAL A 132 -12.48 -27.33 -3.60
C VAL A 132 -12.82 -27.81 -2.20
N ASP A 133 -13.71 -28.80 -2.10
CA ASP A 133 -14.07 -29.40 -0.81
C ASP A 133 -12.85 -29.93 -0.07
N GLY A 134 -12.67 -29.47 1.17
CA GLY A 134 -11.51 -29.81 1.99
C GLY A 134 -10.34 -28.81 1.91
N THR A 135 -10.43 -27.76 1.08
CA THR A 135 -9.40 -26.70 1.06
C THR A 135 -9.41 -25.93 2.38
N ARG A 136 -8.24 -25.65 2.96
CA ARG A 136 -8.14 -24.83 4.19
C ARG A 136 -8.35 -23.34 3.88
N CYS A 137 -9.09 -22.64 4.73
CA CYS A 137 -9.21 -21.18 4.64
C CYS A 137 -7.84 -20.52 4.84
N GLY A 138 -7.41 -19.70 3.87
CA GLY A 138 -6.13 -19.00 3.92
C GLY A 138 -6.16 -17.66 4.67
N TRP A 139 -7.29 -17.30 5.29
CA TRP A 139 -7.38 -16.13 6.14
C TRP A 139 -6.39 -16.21 7.31
N ALA A 140 -5.65 -15.14 7.58
CA ALA A 140 -4.64 -15.11 8.63
C ALA A 140 -5.23 -15.53 9.98
N GLY A 141 -4.66 -16.60 10.57
CA GLY A 141 -5.12 -17.14 11.85
C GLY A 141 -6.33 -18.09 11.77
N CYS A 142 -6.97 -18.24 10.61
CA CYS A 142 -8.09 -19.16 10.45
C CYS A 142 -7.60 -20.63 10.30
N ARG A 143 -8.25 -21.54 11.01
CA ARG A 143 -8.01 -22.99 10.93
C ARG A 143 -9.19 -23.76 10.34
N HIS A 144 -10.18 -23.05 9.79
CA HIS A 144 -11.37 -23.68 9.25
C HIS A 144 -11.07 -24.32 7.89
N THR A 145 -11.61 -25.52 7.70
CA THR A 145 -11.61 -26.21 6.41
C THR A 145 -12.88 -25.88 5.67
N LEU A 146 -12.75 -25.49 4.41
CA LEU A 146 -13.84 -25.09 3.55
C LEU A 146 -14.60 -26.34 3.09
N ILE A 147 -15.91 -26.33 3.28
CA ILE A 147 -16.81 -27.43 2.93
C ILE A 147 -17.92 -26.85 2.04
N GLY A 148 -17.89 -27.19 0.75
CA GLY A 148 -18.92 -26.97 -0.26
C GLY A 148 -19.78 -25.72 -0.08
N ALA A 149 -21.10 -25.92 -0.07
CA ALA A 149 -22.14 -24.89 -0.06
C ALA A 149 -22.05 -23.87 1.11
N PHE A 150 -21.19 -24.11 2.12
CA PHE A 150 -21.02 -23.23 3.28
C PHE A 150 -19.81 -22.29 3.16
N TYR A 151 -19.04 -22.40 2.09
CA TYR A 151 -17.83 -21.61 1.89
C TYR A 151 -18.10 -20.09 1.89
N HIS A 152 -19.08 -19.66 1.11
CA HIS A 152 -19.47 -18.25 1.02
C HIS A 152 -19.86 -17.69 2.39
N ALA A 153 -20.68 -18.43 3.14
CA ALA A 153 -21.12 -18.04 4.48
C ALA A 153 -19.96 -17.96 5.49
N HIS A 154 -19.01 -18.90 5.45
CA HIS A 154 -17.83 -18.89 6.31
C HIS A 154 -16.96 -17.65 6.06
N ILE A 155 -16.66 -17.35 4.80
CA ILE A 155 -15.79 -16.23 4.43
C ILE A 155 -16.42 -14.88 4.81
N MET A 156 -17.74 -14.75 4.64
CA MET A 156 -18.46 -13.55 5.06
C MET A 156 -18.44 -13.33 6.57
N GLY A 157 -18.12 -14.35 7.37
CA GLY A 157 -17.94 -14.24 8.82
C GLY A 157 -16.64 -13.54 9.26
N HIS A 158 -15.66 -13.38 8.35
CA HIS A 158 -14.42 -12.64 8.66
C HIS A 158 -14.56 -11.11 8.51
N PHE A 159 -15.72 -10.62 8.07
CA PHE A 159 -15.99 -9.19 7.90
C PHE A 159 -16.64 -8.59 9.16
N PRO A 160 -16.34 -7.34 9.54
CA PRO A 160 -16.96 -6.68 10.70
C PRO A 160 -18.50 -6.57 10.58
N ALA A 161 -19.16 -6.42 11.73
CA ALA A 161 -20.63 -6.37 11.91
C ALA A 161 -21.38 -5.40 10.98
N CYS A 162 -20.71 -4.40 10.38
CA CYS A 162 -21.27 -3.48 9.40
C CYS A 162 -21.82 -4.16 8.12
N TYR A 163 -21.49 -5.45 7.90
CA TYR A 163 -22.00 -6.25 6.77
C TYR A 163 -22.96 -7.38 7.17
N GLN A 164 -23.16 -7.61 8.47
CA GLN A 164 -24.00 -8.66 9.04
C GLN A 164 -24.71 -8.07 10.28
N PRO A 165 -25.93 -7.53 10.13
CA PRO A 165 -26.54 -6.63 11.12
C PRO A 165 -26.91 -7.29 12.46
N LEU A 166 -26.80 -8.62 12.59
CA LEU A 166 -27.30 -9.36 13.75
C LEU A 166 -26.19 -10.18 14.40
N ALA A 167 -25.56 -9.62 15.44
CA ALA A 167 -24.50 -10.28 16.20
C ALA A 167 -25.06 -11.18 17.31
N CYS A 168 -24.42 -12.33 17.52
CA CYS A 168 -24.67 -13.15 18.71
C CYS A 168 -24.10 -12.46 19.95
N THR A 169 -24.89 -12.36 21.02
CA THR A 169 -24.44 -11.74 22.28
C THR A 169 -23.58 -12.66 23.14
N ARG A 170 -23.45 -13.93 22.75
CA ARG A 170 -22.76 -14.98 23.52
C ARG A 170 -21.50 -15.51 22.84
N CYS A 171 -21.27 -15.15 21.57
CA CYS A 171 -20.05 -15.46 20.84
C CYS A 171 -19.81 -14.45 19.71
N GLU A 172 -18.66 -14.50 19.06
CA GLU A 172 -18.26 -13.52 18.02
C GLU A 172 -18.92 -13.76 16.65
N LYS A 173 -19.96 -14.59 16.56
CA LYS A 173 -20.64 -14.90 15.29
C LYS A 173 -21.72 -13.88 14.97
N SER A 174 -21.79 -13.48 13.71
CA SER A 174 -22.81 -12.56 13.17
C SER A 174 -23.60 -13.21 12.04
N PHE A 175 -24.83 -12.71 11.83
CA PHE A 175 -25.82 -13.28 10.92
C PHE A 175 -26.45 -12.20 10.04
N LYS A 176 -26.78 -12.60 8.80
CA LYS A 176 -27.48 -11.78 7.82
C LYS A 176 -28.99 -11.65 8.06
N THR A 177 -29.59 -12.59 8.80
CA THR A 177 -31.03 -12.64 9.09
C THR A 177 -31.29 -13.13 10.51
N ASP A 178 -32.40 -12.67 11.09
CA ASP A 178 -32.83 -13.01 12.45
C ASP A 178 -33.10 -14.51 12.62
N ALA A 179 -33.69 -15.16 11.61
CA ALA A 179 -33.87 -16.61 11.58
C ALA A 179 -32.54 -17.38 11.70
N GLY A 180 -31.46 -16.86 11.07
CA GLY A 180 -30.13 -17.45 11.17
C GLY A 180 -29.52 -17.32 12.56
N LEU A 181 -29.66 -16.14 13.18
CA LEU A 181 -29.21 -15.89 14.55
C LEU A 181 -29.97 -16.78 15.56
N LYS A 182 -31.29 -16.89 15.41
CA LYS A 182 -32.13 -17.72 16.29
C LYS A 182 -31.81 -19.21 16.18
N THR A 183 -31.66 -19.72 14.96
CA THR A 183 -31.28 -21.12 14.72
C THR A 183 -29.91 -21.41 15.32
N HIS A 184 -28.94 -20.50 15.15
CA HIS A 184 -27.62 -20.63 15.76
C HIS A 184 -27.69 -20.62 17.30
N ALA A 185 -28.42 -19.68 17.89
CA ALA A 185 -28.57 -19.60 19.34
C ALA A 185 -29.22 -20.87 19.92
N GLN A 186 -30.18 -21.45 19.20
CA GLN A 186 -30.85 -22.67 19.61
C GLN A 186 -29.95 -23.90 19.47
N GLN A 187 -29.25 -24.07 18.34
CA GLN A 187 -28.45 -25.27 18.06
C GLN A 187 -27.09 -25.28 18.77
N VAL A 188 -26.49 -24.10 19.02
CA VAL A 188 -25.13 -23.97 19.56
C VAL A 188 -25.13 -23.54 21.03
N HIS A 189 -26.12 -22.73 21.44
CA HIS A 189 -26.21 -22.25 22.82
C HIS A 189 -27.38 -22.86 23.59
N GLY A 190 -28.29 -23.59 22.93
CA GLY A 190 -29.45 -24.22 23.57
C GLY A 190 -30.49 -23.20 24.06
N VAL A 191 -30.49 -21.96 23.56
CA VAL A 191 -31.37 -20.88 24.04
C VAL A 191 -32.27 -20.39 22.91
N MET A 192 -33.59 -20.34 23.13
CA MET A 192 -34.48 -19.51 22.31
C MET A 192 -34.27 -18.05 22.74
N LEU A 193 -33.65 -17.24 21.88
CA LEU A 193 -33.56 -15.80 22.09
C LEU A 193 -34.99 -15.22 22.04
N SER A 194 -35.60 -15.03 23.20
CA SER A 194 -36.77 -14.20 23.37
C SER A 194 -36.35 -12.75 23.13
N VAL A 195 -36.83 -12.18 22.03
CA VAL A 195 -36.76 -10.74 21.76
C VAL A 195 -37.52 -10.06 22.91
N LEU A 196 -36.82 -9.35 23.79
CA LEU A 196 -37.46 -8.36 24.64
C LEU A 196 -37.56 -7.05 23.83
N PRO A 197 -38.74 -6.40 23.80
CA PRO A 197 -38.89 -5.11 23.13
C PRO A 197 -38.21 -4.00 23.94
N GLU A 198 -37.62 -3.04 23.25
CA GLU A 198 -37.26 -1.74 23.86
C GLU A 198 -38.57 -0.99 24.16
N SER A 199 -38.72 -0.57 25.43
CA SER A 199 -39.69 0.38 26.03
C SER A 199 -41.04 0.59 25.33
#